data_AF-A0A6I2H2D2-F1
#
_entry.id   AF-A0A6I2H2D2-F1
#
_cell.length_a   1.000
_cell.length_b   1.000
_cell.length_c   1.000
_cell.angle_alpha   90.00
_cell.angle_beta   90.00
_cell.angle_gamma   90.00
#
_symmetry.space_group_name_H-M   'P 1'
#
loop_
_entity.id
_entity.type
_entity.pdbx_description
1 polymer ?
#
loop_
_entity_poly.entity_id
_entity_poly.type
_entity_poly.pdbx_seq_one_letter_code
_entity_poly.pdbx_strand_id
1 'polypeptide(L)'
;MRDRRTPRWLRPLVVVALLVSAPALLLYWRMWNPWLDDGPFRGRARSDCAQLGRTPDQLYPLGGDRQLESYDASATGESATVLLRTSRGEVQWCVYADGHQQGDTARVRFLAHRGGVIRDITVRGSVRWAFGDEATWWKLGRDGALQAYWYSW
;
A
#
# COMPACT_ATOMS: atom_id res chain seq x y z
N MET A 1 34.43 42.81 -14.80
CA MET A 1 33.29 41.88 -14.62
C MET A 1 33.34 40.84 -15.72
N ARG A 2 33.58 39.55 -15.41
CA ARG A 2 33.54 38.47 -16.42
C ARG A 2 32.09 38.02 -16.60
N ASP A 3 31.57 38.22 -17.79
CA ASP A 3 30.24 37.80 -18.21
C ASP A 3 30.15 36.26 -18.21
N ARG A 4 29.54 35.68 -17.17
CA ARG A 4 29.35 34.22 -17.03
C ARG A 4 28.21 33.75 -17.93
N ARG A 5 28.40 33.81 -19.25
CA ARG A 5 27.45 33.19 -20.18
C ARG A 5 27.63 31.68 -20.13
N THR A 6 26.57 30.98 -19.73
CA THR A 6 26.50 29.51 -19.78
C THR A 6 26.88 29.01 -21.19
N PRO A 7 27.84 28.08 -21.31
CA PRO A 7 28.24 27.51 -22.58
C PRO A 7 27.05 27.01 -23.41
N ARG A 8 27.00 27.35 -24.70
CA ARG A 8 25.88 27.01 -25.60
C ARG A 8 25.63 25.49 -25.69
N TRP A 9 26.65 24.67 -25.48
CA TRP A 9 26.56 23.21 -25.49
C TRP A 9 25.92 22.61 -24.23
N LEU A 10 25.82 23.36 -23.12
CA LEU A 10 25.11 22.89 -21.91
C LEU A 10 23.59 22.96 -22.06
N ARG A 11 23.08 23.84 -22.93
CA ARG A 11 21.64 24.02 -23.17
C ARG A 11 20.93 22.72 -23.61
N PRO A 12 21.42 21.97 -24.63
CA PRO A 12 20.77 20.72 -25.02
C PRO A 12 20.84 19.67 -23.90
N LEU A 13 21.94 19.60 -23.13
CA LEU A 13 22.06 18.67 -22.02
C LEU A 13 21.04 18.94 -20.90
N VAL A 14 20.82 20.22 -20.58
CA VAL A 14 19.79 20.62 -19.60
C VAL A 14 18.39 20.25 -20.10
N VAL A 15 18.09 20.49 -21.39
CA VAL A 15 16.79 20.13 -21.98
C VAL A 15 16.57 18.62 -21.93
N VAL A 16 17.57 17.81 -22.32
CA VAL A 16 17.47 16.35 -22.24
C VAL A 16 17.30 15.88 -20.80
N ALA A 17 18.07 16.43 -19.85
CA ALA A 17 17.93 16.09 -18.43
C ALA A 17 16.52 16.40 -17.89
N LEU A 18 15.93 17.53 -18.29
CA LEU A 18 14.55 17.89 -17.91
C LEU A 18 13.52 16.94 -18.55
N LEU A 19 13.68 16.62 -19.83
CA LEU A 19 12.79 15.70 -20.56
C LEU A 19 12.82 14.27 -20.01
N VAL A 20 13.92 13.85 -19.38
CA VAL A 20 14.01 12.52 -18.74
C VAL A 20 13.55 12.56 -17.28
N SER A 21 13.97 13.59 -16.53
CA SER A 21 13.66 13.69 -15.10
C SER A 21 12.18 13.95 -14.81
N ALA A 22 11.50 14.78 -15.61
CA ALA A 22 10.09 15.09 -15.38
C ALA A 22 9.18 13.84 -15.55
N PRO A 23 9.29 13.03 -16.62
CA PRO A 23 8.54 11.77 -16.72
C PRO A 23 8.92 10.77 -15.64
N ALA A 24 10.20 10.65 -15.29
CA ALA A 24 10.64 9.74 -14.22
C ALA A 24 10.02 10.12 -12.86
N LEU A 25 9.99 11.42 -12.54
CA LEU A 25 9.33 11.94 -11.34
C LEU A 25 7.81 11.71 -11.38
N LEU A 26 7.17 11.89 -12.53
CA LEU A 26 5.74 11.63 -12.70
C LEU A 26 5.41 10.15 -12.49
N LEU A 27 6.18 9.25 -13.10
CA LEU A 27 6.02 7.80 -12.93
C LEU A 27 6.27 7.37 -11.48
N TYR A 28 7.31 7.90 -10.85
CA TYR A 28 7.59 7.65 -9.44
C TYR A 28 6.44 8.13 -8.55
N TRP A 29 5.93 9.34 -8.79
CA TRP A 29 4.79 9.87 -8.06
C TRP A 29 3.55 8.99 -8.26
N ARG A 30 3.28 8.55 -9.50
CA ARG A 30 2.13 7.72 -9.87
C ARG A 30 2.17 6.32 -9.26
N MET A 31 3.36 5.77 -9.06
CA MET A 31 3.55 4.47 -8.38
C MET A 31 3.09 4.48 -6.91
N TRP A 32 3.09 5.66 -6.28
CA TRP A 32 2.71 5.86 -4.88
C TRP A 32 1.38 6.60 -4.70
N ASN A 33 0.80 7.14 -5.78
CA ASN A 33 -0.46 7.87 -5.78
C ASN A 33 -1.30 7.34 -6.95
N PRO A 34 -2.11 6.30 -6.72
CA PRO A 34 -2.93 5.73 -7.79
C PRO A 34 -3.95 6.74 -8.36
N TRP A 35 -4.29 6.62 -9.64
CA TRP A 35 -5.61 7.04 -10.13
C TRP A 35 -6.54 5.91 -9.74
N LEU A 36 -7.50 6.24 -8.91
CA LEU A 36 -8.25 5.30 -8.11
C LEU A 36 -9.63 5.19 -8.69
N ASP A 37 -9.92 4.03 -9.30
CA ASP A 37 -11.26 3.72 -9.76
C ASP A 37 -12.09 3.13 -8.61
N ASP A 38 -11.47 2.40 -7.67
CA ASP A 38 -12.14 1.76 -6.53
C ASP A 38 -11.60 2.22 -5.16
N GLY A 39 -12.48 2.84 -4.35
CA GLY A 39 -12.22 3.31 -2.98
C GLY A 39 -12.42 4.82 -2.78
N PRO A 40 -12.07 5.40 -1.61
CA PRO A 40 -11.42 4.77 -0.46
C PRO A 40 -12.35 3.85 0.32
N PHE A 41 -11.83 2.70 0.73
CA PHE A 41 -12.46 1.82 1.71
C PHE A 41 -11.85 2.05 3.09
N ARG A 42 -12.65 1.91 4.14
CA ARG A 42 -12.18 2.02 5.54
C ARG A 42 -11.95 0.66 6.21
N GLY A 43 -12.30 -0.44 5.54
CA GLY A 43 -12.25 -1.78 6.10
C GLY A 43 -13.39 -2.04 7.07
N ARG A 44 -13.98 -3.23 6.96
CA ARG A 44 -14.96 -3.69 7.94
C ARG A 44 -14.21 -4.36 9.07
N ALA A 45 -14.37 -3.84 10.29
CA ALA A 45 -13.72 -4.41 11.47
C ALA A 45 -14.10 -5.88 11.64
N ARG A 46 -13.10 -6.69 12.00
CA ARG A 46 -13.25 -8.11 12.29
C ARG A 46 -13.03 -8.34 13.78
N SER A 47 -14.05 -8.84 14.48
CA SER A 47 -14.08 -8.92 15.95
C SER A 47 -13.37 -10.15 16.53
N ASP A 48 -13.20 -11.20 15.72
CA ASP A 48 -12.63 -12.50 16.09
C ASP A 48 -11.13 -12.62 15.77
N CYS A 49 -10.40 -11.52 15.59
CA CYS A 49 -9.03 -11.60 15.06
C CYS A 49 -8.02 -12.29 15.97
N ALA A 50 -8.21 -12.23 17.29
CA ALA A 50 -7.43 -13.03 18.23
C ALA A 50 -7.69 -14.55 18.09
N GLN A 51 -8.81 -14.92 17.49
CA GLN A 51 -9.30 -16.29 17.36
C GLN A 51 -9.11 -16.88 15.96
N LEU A 52 -8.47 -16.14 15.03
CA LEU A 52 -8.21 -16.64 13.67
C LEU A 52 -7.50 -18.00 13.66
N GLY A 53 -6.82 -18.38 14.76
CA GLY A 53 -6.42 -19.77 15.06
C GLY A 53 -5.43 -20.39 14.07
N ARG A 54 -5.00 -19.62 13.07
CA ARG A 54 -4.12 -20.03 11.98
C ARG A 54 -2.96 -19.06 11.82
N THR A 55 -1.91 -19.55 11.19
CA THR A 55 -0.76 -18.74 10.79
C THR A 55 -1.14 -17.80 9.65
N PRO A 56 -0.66 -16.55 9.65
CA PRO A 56 -0.87 -15.64 8.53
C PRO A 56 -0.20 -16.16 7.26
N ASP A 57 -0.82 -15.92 6.11
CA ASP A 57 -0.30 -16.29 4.79
C ASP A 57 0.84 -15.35 4.34
N GLN A 58 0.91 -14.15 4.92
CA GLN A 58 2.06 -13.25 4.79
C GLN A 58 2.27 -12.45 6.07
N LEU A 59 3.53 -12.30 6.46
CA LEU A 59 4.01 -11.30 7.41
C LEU A 59 4.81 -10.24 6.65
N TYR A 60 4.42 -8.98 6.77
CA TYR A 60 5.05 -7.87 6.07
C TYR A 60 5.53 -6.78 7.06
N PRO A 61 6.85 -6.66 7.31
CA PRO A 61 7.36 -5.68 8.26
C PRO A 61 7.27 -4.25 7.70
N LEU A 62 6.78 -3.31 8.52
CA LEU A 62 6.68 -1.87 8.19
C LEU A 62 7.85 -1.03 8.71
N GLY A 63 8.85 -1.67 9.33
CA GLY A 63 9.86 -1.00 10.12
C GLY A 63 9.34 -0.56 11.49
N GLY A 64 10.26 -0.29 12.43
CA GLY A 64 9.90 -0.08 13.83
C GLY A 64 9.39 -1.36 14.49
N ASP A 65 8.32 -1.27 15.28
CA ASP A 65 7.74 -2.41 16.02
C ASP A 65 6.49 -3.00 15.36
N ARG A 66 6.17 -2.67 14.10
CA ARG A 66 4.89 -3.06 13.46
C ARG A 66 5.07 -3.95 12.23
N GLN A 67 4.09 -4.82 12.02
CA GLN A 67 3.97 -5.68 10.85
C GLN A 67 2.51 -5.82 10.42
N LEU A 68 2.30 -5.88 9.11
CA LEU A 68 1.03 -6.31 8.54
C LEU A 68 1.00 -7.82 8.41
N GLU A 69 -0.14 -8.40 8.74
CA GLU A 69 -0.44 -9.80 8.58
C GLU A 69 -1.58 -9.91 7.56
N SER A 70 -1.41 -10.71 6.52
CA SER A 70 -2.50 -11.03 5.58
C SER A 70 -2.91 -12.48 5.75
N TYR A 71 -4.21 -12.71 5.75
CA TYR A 71 -4.83 -14.02 5.80
C TYR A 71 -5.73 -14.16 4.58
N ASP A 72 -5.47 -15.14 3.72
CA ASP A 72 -6.28 -15.42 2.53
C ASP A 72 -7.72 -15.77 2.93
N ALA A 73 -8.68 -15.55 2.03
CA ALA A 73 -10.07 -15.94 2.25
C ALA A 73 -10.18 -17.40 2.69
N SER A 74 -11.01 -17.66 3.70
CA SER A 74 -11.33 -19.02 4.11
C SER A 74 -12.31 -19.66 3.12
N ALA A 75 -12.39 -20.99 3.12
CA ALA A 75 -13.35 -21.74 2.32
C ALA A 75 -14.83 -21.41 2.66
N THR A 76 -15.09 -20.68 3.74
CA THR A 76 -16.42 -20.27 4.20
C THR A 76 -16.96 -19.02 3.51
N GLY A 77 -16.27 -18.50 2.49
CA GLY A 77 -16.74 -17.35 1.70
C GLY A 77 -16.50 -15.99 2.37
N GLU A 78 -15.65 -15.94 3.40
CA GLU A 78 -15.19 -14.67 3.96
C GLU A 78 -14.03 -14.11 3.14
N SER A 79 -13.99 -12.80 2.94
CA SER A 79 -12.86 -12.14 2.30
C SER A 79 -11.56 -12.31 3.10
N ALA A 80 -10.45 -12.10 2.41
CA ALA A 80 -9.13 -11.99 3.02
C ALA A 80 -9.17 -11.00 4.20
N THR A 81 -8.40 -11.32 5.23
CA THR A 81 -8.28 -10.49 6.43
C THR A 81 -6.91 -9.85 6.48
N VAL A 82 -6.86 -8.57 6.81
CA VAL A 82 -5.61 -7.84 7.05
C VAL A 82 -5.60 -7.33 8.48
N LEU A 83 -4.48 -7.54 9.14
CA LEU A 83 -4.28 -7.18 10.53
C LEU A 83 -2.97 -6.42 10.68
N LEU A 84 -2.96 -5.42 11.56
CA LEU A 84 -1.73 -4.79 12.01
C LEU A 84 -1.41 -5.26 13.41
N ARG A 85 -0.21 -5.81 13.58
CA ARG A 85 0.31 -6.26 14.86
C ARG A 85 1.60 -5.55 15.20
N THR A 86 1.83 -5.35 16.50
CA THR A 86 3.17 -5.05 16.98
C THR A 86 3.99 -6.33 17.11
N SER A 87 5.32 -6.20 17.10
CA SER A 87 6.29 -7.27 17.35
C SER A 87 6.12 -7.92 18.73
N ARG A 88 5.42 -7.27 19.65
CA ARG A 88 5.07 -7.78 20.99
C ARG A 88 3.78 -8.59 21.02
N GLY A 89 3.10 -8.73 19.89
CA GLY A 89 1.88 -9.51 19.77
C GLY A 89 0.58 -8.70 19.80
N GLU A 90 0.64 -7.40 20.11
CA GLU A 90 -0.53 -6.53 20.27
C GLU A 90 -1.18 -6.24 18.91
N VAL A 91 -2.48 -6.54 18.80
CA VAL A 91 -3.27 -6.26 17.60
C VAL A 91 -3.77 -4.82 17.67
N GLN A 92 -3.33 -3.97 16.75
CA GLN A 92 -3.79 -2.58 16.70
C GLN A 92 -5.14 -2.44 16.00
N TRP A 93 -5.32 -3.19 14.91
CA TRP A 93 -6.60 -3.32 14.22
C TRP A 93 -6.59 -4.56 13.34
N CYS A 94 -7.78 -4.96 12.94
CA CYS A 94 -8.00 -6.11 12.09
C CYS A 94 -9.30 -5.94 11.29
N VAL A 95 -9.21 -6.11 9.98
CA VAL A 95 -10.30 -5.83 9.06
C VAL A 95 -10.44 -6.93 8.02
N TYR A 96 -11.66 -7.14 7.56
CA TYR A 96 -11.88 -7.78 6.26
C TYR A 96 -11.43 -6.80 5.18
N ALA A 97 -10.59 -7.27 4.26
CA ALA A 97 -10.10 -6.53 3.11
C ALA A 97 -11.14 -6.49 1.99
N ASP A 98 -12.39 -6.16 2.33
CA ASP A 98 -13.52 -6.15 1.39
C ASP A 98 -13.38 -5.01 0.38
N GLY A 99 -13.79 -5.25 -0.87
CA GLY A 99 -14.06 -4.20 -1.84
C GLY A 99 -15.54 -3.78 -1.80
N HIS A 100 -16.28 -4.19 -2.84
CA HIS A 100 -17.69 -3.85 -3.02
C HIS A 100 -18.62 -4.94 -2.50
N GLN A 101 -18.23 -6.22 -2.58
CA GLN A 101 -19.06 -7.36 -2.19
C GLN A 101 -18.34 -8.21 -1.15
N GLN A 102 -19.05 -8.68 -0.13
CA GLN A 102 -18.45 -9.57 0.85
C GLN A 102 -18.01 -10.89 0.18
N GLY A 103 -16.77 -11.30 0.41
CA GLY A 103 -16.18 -12.52 -0.14
C GLY A 103 -15.53 -12.36 -1.52
N ASP A 104 -15.47 -11.15 -2.07
CA ASP A 104 -14.86 -10.89 -3.37
C ASP A 104 -13.32 -11.04 -3.35
N THR A 105 -12.72 -10.76 -2.20
CA THR A 105 -11.27 -10.68 -2.03
C THR A 105 -10.70 -12.00 -1.55
N ALA A 106 -10.03 -12.74 -2.44
CA ALA A 106 -9.45 -14.04 -2.12
C ALA A 106 -8.10 -13.91 -1.39
N ARG A 107 -7.27 -12.93 -1.74
CA ARG A 107 -5.91 -12.80 -1.21
C ARG A 107 -5.41 -11.36 -1.29
N VAL A 108 -4.65 -10.94 -0.29
CA VAL A 108 -3.91 -9.67 -0.30
C VAL A 108 -2.42 -9.96 -0.08
N ARG A 109 -1.53 -9.35 -0.87
CA ARG A 109 -0.07 -9.47 -0.70
C ARG A 109 0.60 -8.12 -0.74
N PHE A 110 1.37 -7.80 0.29
CA PHE A 110 2.15 -6.58 0.39
C PHE A 110 3.52 -6.76 -0.26
N LEU A 111 3.96 -5.72 -0.98
CA LEU A 111 5.19 -5.76 -1.78
C LEU A 111 6.19 -4.69 -1.36
N ALA A 112 5.73 -3.47 -1.12
CA ALA A 112 6.58 -2.35 -0.74
C ALA A 112 5.83 -1.38 0.17
N HIS A 113 6.54 -0.62 0.97
CA HIS A 113 5.98 0.50 1.69
C HIS A 113 6.90 1.72 1.62
N ARG A 114 6.31 2.89 1.85
CA ARG A 114 7.00 4.18 1.99
C ARG A 114 6.39 4.90 3.18
N GLY A 115 7.20 5.70 3.88
CA GLY A 115 6.78 6.43 5.08
C GLY A 115 7.59 5.97 6.28
N GLY A 116 7.06 6.16 7.48
CA GLY A 116 7.66 5.66 8.71
C GLY A 116 7.48 6.60 9.89
N VAL A 117 8.49 6.71 10.76
CA VAL A 117 8.41 7.42 12.04
C VAL A 117 7.86 8.85 11.93
N ILE A 118 8.13 9.56 10.83
CA ILE A 118 7.78 10.99 10.68
C ILE A 118 6.61 11.21 9.70
N ARG A 119 6.22 10.21 8.89
CA ARG A 119 5.21 10.34 7.84
C ARG A 119 4.28 9.15 7.80
N ASP A 120 3.03 9.38 7.44
CA ASP A 120 2.07 8.31 7.18
C ASP A 120 2.69 7.23 6.27
N ILE A 121 2.34 5.99 6.55
CA ILE A 121 2.86 4.83 5.84
C ILE A 121 1.89 4.52 4.71
N THR A 122 2.41 4.44 3.49
CA THR A 122 1.68 3.89 2.34
C THR A 122 2.31 2.56 2.01
N VAL A 123 1.52 1.49 2.11
CA VAL A 123 1.89 0.14 1.71
C VAL A 123 1.22 -0.14 0.38
N ARG A 124 1.96 -0.70 -0.56
CA ARG A 124 1.43 -1.17 -1.83
C ARG A 124 1.56 -2.67 -1.94
N GLY A 125 0.68 -3.26 -2.73
CA GLY A 125 0.62 -4.70 -2.90
C GLY A 125 -0.17 -5.10 -4.13
N SER A 126 -0.55 -6.38 -4.15
CA SER A 126 -1.58 -6.91 -5.02
C SER A 126 -2.74 -7.46 -4.21
N VAL A 127 -3.92 -7.42 -4.81
CA VAL A 127 -5.12 -8.09 -4.34
C VAL A 127 -5.57 -9.06 -5.42
N ARG A 128 -5.90 -10.29 -5.03
CA ARG A 128 -6.52 -11.30 -5.90
C ARG A 128 -7.99 -11.34 -5.54
N TRP A 129 -8.83 -10.97 -6.49
CA TRP A 129 -10.27 -11.15 -6.43
C TRP A 129 -10.66 -12.56 -6.89
N ALA A 130 -11.93 -12.90 -6.71
CA ALA A 130 -12.52 -14.07 -7.36
C ALA A 130 -12.31 -14.08 -8.89
N PHE A 131 -12.25 -12.89 -9.53
CA PHE A 131 -12.26 -12.75 -11.00
C PHE A 131 -11.00 -12.10 -11.60
N GLY A 132 -9.97 -11.78 -10.82
CA GLY A 132 -8.79 -11.08 -11.34
C GLY A 132 -7.75 -10.73 -10.29
N ASP A 133 -6.66 -10.12 -10.74
CA ASP A 133 -5.61 -9.54 -9.89
C ASP A 133 -5.55 -8.03 -10.12
N GLU A 134 -5.40 -7.28 -9.04
CA GLU A 134 -5.32 -5.82 -9.05
C GLU A 134 -4.22 -5.32 -8.12
N ALA A 135 -3.84 -4.06 -8.30
CA ALA A 135 -2.94 -3.40 -7.37
C ALA A 135 -3.72 -2.87 -6.16
N THR A 136 -3.10 -2.87 -4.98
CA THR A 136 -3.70 -2.31 -3.76
C THR A 136 -2.77 -1.32 -3.07
N TRP A 137 -3.36 -0.30 -2.45
CA TRP A 137 -2.67 0.68 -1.62
C TRP A 137 -3.36 0.81 -0.27
N TRP A 138 -2.59 0.75 0.80
CA TRP A 138 -3.04 0.85 2.18
C TRP A 138 -2.35 2.02 2.84
N LYS A 139 -3.12 2.94 3.40
CA LYS A 139 -2.61 4.13 4.08
C LYS A 139 -2.83 4.01 5.57
N LEU A 140 -1.73 4.04 6.30
CA LEU A 140 -1.69 3.95 7.76
C LEU A 140 -1.20 5.27 8.31
N GLY A 141 -1.87 5.76 9.35
CA GLY A 141 -1.39 6.86 10.16
C GLY A 141 -0.10 6.49 10.88
N ARG A 142 0.65 7.51 11.32
CA ARG A 142 1.88 7.34 12.11
C ARG A 142 1.64 6.60 13.43
N ASP A 143 0.45 6.74 14.01
CA ASP A 143 -0.03 6.01 15.18
C ASP A 143 -0.38 4.54 14.89
N GLY A 144 -0.40 4.15 13.61
CA GLY A 144 -0.76 2.83 13.15
C GLY A 144 -2.23 2.73 12.76
N ALA A 145 -3.04 3.78 12.89
CA ALA A 145 -4.45 3.73 12.51
C ALA A 145 -4.61 3.47 11.00
N LEU A 146 -5.49 2.55 10.62
CA LEU A 146 -5.88 2.38 9.22
C LEU A 146 -6.70 3.60 8.79
N GLN A 147 -6.16 4.41 7.87
CA GLN A 147 -6.87 5.58 7.35
C GLN A 147 -7.80 5.20 6.19
N ALA A 148 -7.26 4.44 5.23
CA ALA A 148 -7.98 3.97 4.05
C ALA A 148 -7.16 2.92 3.29
N TYR A 149 -7.82 2.16 2.44
CA TYR A 149 -7.18 1.42 1.36
C TYR A 149 -7.96 1.54 0.05
N TRP A 150 -7.29 1.16 -1.03
CA TRP A 150 -7.81 1.26 -2.40
C TRP A 150 -7.35 0.10 -3.26
N TYR A 151 -8.07 -0.08 -4.37
CA TYR A 151 -7.76 -1.05 -5.42
C TYR A 151 -7.74 -0.37 -6.81
N SER A 152 -7.00 -0.96 -7.74
CA SER A 152 -6.92 -0.49 -9.13
C SER A 152 -6.70 -1.68 -10.05
N TRP A 153 -7.53 -1.72 -11.10
CA TRP A 153 -7.33 -2.46 -12.34
C TRP A 153 -5.96 -2.15 -12.98
#